data_AF-A0A2X3BWF3-F1
#
_entry.id   AF-A0A2X3BWF3-F1
#
_cell.length_a   1.000
_cell.length_b   1.000
_cell.length_c   1.000
_cell.angle_alpha   90.00
_cell.angle_beta   90.00
_cell.angle_gamma   90.00
#
_symmetry.space_group_name_H-M   'P 1'
#
loop_
_entity.id
_entity.type
_entity.pdbx_description
1 polymer ?
#
loop_
_entity_poly.entity_id
_entity_poly.type
_entity_poly.pdbx_seq_one_letter_code
_entity_poly.pdbx_strand_id
1 'polypeptide(L)'
;MKKFSVVIAGGGSTFTPGIVLMLLANQDRFPLRSLKFYDNDGARQETIAEACKVILKEQAPEIEFSYTTDPQAAFTDVDFVMAHIRVGKYPMREQDEKIPLRHGVLGQETCGPGGIAYGMRSIGGVLELVDYMEKYSPNAWMLNYSNPAAIVAEATRRLRPNAKILNICDMPIGH
;
A
#
# COMPACT_ATOMS: atom_id res chain seq x y z
N MET A 1 24.05 -12.54 1.79
CA MET A 1 23.16 -11.54 2.41
C MET A 1 21.72 -12.03 2.23
N LYS A 2 20.83 -11.90 3.23
CA LYS A 2 19.42 -12.32 3.08
C LYS A 2 18.76 -11.41 2.03
N LYS A 3 18.11 -12.00 1.02
CA LYS A 3 17.28 -11.28 0.04
C LYS A 3 15.81 -11.37 0.44
N PHE A 4 15.04 -10.31 0.19
CA PHE A 4 13.65 -10.20 0.63
C PHE A 4 12.66 -10.37 -0.53
N SER A 5 11.49 -10.94 -0.21
CA SER A 5 10.31 -10.91 -1.09
C SER A 5 9.34 -9.85 -0.59
N VAL A 6 8.89 -8.98 -1.49
CA VAL A 6 8.01 -7.85 -1.17
C VAL A 6 6.77 -7.90 -2.04
N VAL A 7 5.61 -7.66 -1.44
CA VAL A 7 4.39 -7.31 -2.18
C VAL A 7 4.03 -5.85 -1.94
N ILE A 8 3.71 -5.12 -3.01
CA ILE A 8 3.12 -3.79 -2.96
C ILE A 8 1.60 -3.91 -3.11
N ALA A 9 0.86 -3.58 -2.06
CA ALA A 9 -0.59 -3.57 -2.04
C ALA A 9 -1.14 -2.19 -2.42
N GLY A 10 -1.97 -2.15 -3.47
CA GLY A 10 -2.33 -0.94 -4.20
C GLY A 10 -1.40 -0.69 -5.40
N GLY A 11 -0.94 -1.77 -6.06
CA GLY A 11 0.02 -1.71 -7.16
C GLY A 11 -0.37 -0.80 -8.33
N GLY A 12 -1.68 -0.58 -8.56
CA GLY A 12 -2.19 0.37 -9.55
C GLY A 12 -2.10 1.84 -9.13
N SER A 13 -1.52 2.14 -7.97
CA SER A 13 -1.25 3.52 -7.54
C SER A 13 -0.24 4.21 -8.45
N THR A 14 -0.46 5.51 -8.67
CA THR A 14 0.51 6.37 -9.38
C THR A 14 1.82 6.56 -8.60
N PHE A 15 1.84 6.20 -7.32
CA PHE A 15 3.04 6.23 -6.48
C PHE A 15 3.92 4.97 -6.61
N THR A 16 3.35 3.85 -7.08
CA THR A 16 4.06 2.56 -7.17
C THR A 16 5.37 2.66 -7.97
N PRO A 17 5.43 3.33 -9.16
CA PRO A 17 6.69 3.45 -9.89
C PRO A 17 7.80 4.15 -9.09
N GLY A 18 7.45 5.18 -8.31
CA GLY A 18 8.40 5.88 -7.44
C GLY A 18 8.96 4.97 -6.35
N ILE A 19 8.12 4.10 -5.77
CA ILE A 19 8.54 3.11 -4.77
C ILE A 19 9.47 2.07 -5.39
N VAL A 20 9.18 1.58 -6.60
CA VAL A 20 10.06 0.65 -7.32
C VAL A 20 11.44 1.26 -7.55
N LEU A 21 11.50 2.49 -8.06
CA LEU A 21 12.76 3.18 -8.27
C LEU A 21 13.54 3.38 -6.97
N MET A 22 12.86 3.70 -5.88
CA MET A 22 13.47 3.80 -4.55
C MET A 22 14.03 2.46 -4.07
N LEU A 23 13.29 1.36 -4.24
CA LEU A 23 13.74 0.01 -3.88
C LEU A 23 14.98 -0.40 -4.69
N LEU A 24 15.00 -0.10 -5.99
CA LEU A 24 16.16 -0.36 -6.85
C LEU A 24 17.38 0.46 -6.45
N ALA A 25 17.20 1.73 -6.10
CA ALA A 25 18.27 2.60 -5.64
C ALA A 25 18.88 2.18 -4.28
N ASN A 26 18.22 1.29 -3.52
CA ASN A 26 18.65 0.84 -2.20
C ASN A 26 18.94 -0.68 -2.13
N GLN A 27 19.22 -1.34 -3.27
CA GLN A 27 19.50 -2.79 -3.34
C GLN A 27 20.71 -3.24 -2.50
N ASP A 28 21.69 -2.35 -2.27
CA ASP A 28 22.85 -2.60 -1.43
C ASP A 28 22.48 -2.77 0.05
N ARG A 29 21.45 -2.04 0.51
CA ARG A 29 20.94 -2.06 1.89
C ARG A 29 19.74 -2.99 2.06
N PHE A 30 18.95 -3.16 1.02
CA PHE A 30 17.71 -3.93 1.02
C PHE A 30 17.59 -4.78 -0.25
N PRO A 31 18.40 -5.85 -0.38
CA PRO A 31 18.43 -6.65 -1.60
C PRO A 31 17.13 -7.44 -1.78
N LEU A 32 16.55 -7.37 -2.97
CA LEU A 32 15.32 -8.09 -3.31
C LEU A 32 15.60 -9.39 -4.06
N ARG A 33 14.78 -10.41 -3.80
CA ARG A 33 14.66 -11.59 -4.69
C ARG A 33 13.37 -11.59 -5.48
N SER A 34 12.31 -10.99 -4.95
CA SER A 34 10.99 -10.95 -5.58
C SER A 34 10.26 -9.65 -5.24
N LEU A 35 9.54 -9.12 -6.22
CA LEU A 35 8.63 -7.99 -6.09
C LEU A 35 7.30 -8.33 -6.76
N LYS A 36 6.22 -8.26 -5.99
CA LYS A 36 4.86 -8.57 -6.46
C LYS A 36 3.97 -7.36 -6.34
N PHE A 37 3.08 -7.13 -7.30
CA PHE A 37 2.01 -6.14 -7.17
C PHE A 37 0.66 -6.81 -6.91
N TYR A 38 -0.09 -6.23 -5.99
CA TYR A 38 -1.49 -6.56 -5.74
C TYR A 38 -2.36 -5.32 -5.84
N ASP A 39 -3.46 -5.43 -6.57
CA ASP A 39 -4.53 -4.44 -6.64
C ASP A 39 -5.83 -5.19 -6.97
N ASN A 40 -6.97 -4.66 -6.55
CA ASN A 40 -8.27 -5.24 -6.91
C ASN A 40 -8.77 -4.75 -8.28
N ASP A 41 -8.12 -3.74 -8.85
CA ASP A 41 -8.36 -3.24 -10.21
C ASP A 41 -7.23 -3.69 -11.15
N GLY A 42 -7.48 -4.80 -11.85
CA GLY A 42 -6.50 -5.40 -12.76
C GLY A 42 -6.06 -4.47 -13.90
N ALA A 43 -7.00 -3.78 -14.54
CA ALA A 43 -6.69 -2.90 -15.67
C ALA A 43 -5.82 -1.70 -15.25
N ARG A 44 -6.13 -1.11 -14.09
CA ARG A 44 -5.33 -0.02 -13.52
C ARG A 44 -3.93 -0.50 -13.14
N GLN A 45 -3.82 -1.68 -12.52
CA GLN A 45 -2.55 -2.26 -12.14
C GLN A 45 -1.68 -2.63 -13.35
N GLU A 46 -2.27 -3.22 -14.39
CA GLU A 46 -1.54 -3.69 -15.58
C GLU A 46 -0.72 -2.57 -16.23
N THR A 47 -1.31 -1.38 -16.36
CA THR A 47 -0.61 -0.21 -16.93
C THR A 47 0.64 0.14 -16.13
N ILE A 48 0.55 0.14 -14.80
CA ILE A 48 1.68 0.45 -13.91
C ILE A 48 2.70 -0.69 -13.89
N ALA A 49 2.22 -1.93 -13.89
CA ALA A 49 3.05 -3.12 -13.80
C ALA A 49 3.91 -3.33 -15.05
N GLU A 50 3.35 -3.16 -16.25
CA GLU A 50 4.13 -3.28 -17.49
C GLU A 50 5.22 -2.20 -17.58
N ALA A 51 4.97 -0.97 -17.09
CA ALA A 51 6.00 0.06 -16.99
C ALA A 51 7.13 -0.35 -16.01
N CYS A 52 6.76 -0.84 -14.81
CA CYS A 52 7.75 -1.27 -13.81
C CYS A 52 8.54 -2.50 -14.25
N LYS A 53 7.93 -3.40 -15.02
CA LYS A 53 8.57 -4.59 -15.60
C LYS A 53 9.70 -4.23 -16.55
N VAL A 54 9.53 -3.18 -17.37
CA VAL A 54 10.60 -2.68 -18.24
C VAL A 54 11.78 -2.19 -17.40
N ILE A 55 11.52 -1.36 -16.38
CA ILE A 55 12.54 -0.82 -15.46
C ILE A 55 13.30 -1.96 -14.77
N LEU A 56 12.58 -2.95 -14.22
CA LEU A 56 13.17 -4.10 -13.53
C LEU A 56 14.04 -4.94 -14.45
N LYS A 57 13.59 -5.18 -15.69
CA LYS A 57 14.36 -5.94 -16.67
C LYS A 57 15.68 -5.25 -17.05
N GLU A 58 15.69 -3.91 -17.09
CA GLU A 58 16.88 -3.13 -17.43
C GLU A 58 17.87 -3.00 -16.27
N GLN A 59 17.37 -2.82 -15.04
CA GLN A 59 18.21 -2.45 -13.90
C GLN A 59 18.50 -3.60 -12.93
N ALA A 60 17.60 -4.58 -12.81
CA ALA A 60 17.74 -5.69 -11.88
C ALA A 60 16.99 -6.94 -12.40
N PRO A 61 17.42 -7.51 -13.55
CA PRO A 61 16.75 -8.64 -14.20
C PRO A 61 16.70 -9.92 -13.34
N GLU A 62 17.47 -10.00 -12.27
CA GLU A 62 17.49 -11.09 -11.30
C GLU A 62 16.33 -11.04 -10.28
N ILE A 63 15.59 -9.93 -10.20
CA ILE A 63 14.42 -9.81 -9.31
C ILE A 63 13.21 -10.43 -10.00
N GLU A 64 12.61 -11.45 -9.36
CA GLU A 64 11.37 -12.05 -9.84
C GLU A 64 10.22 -11.05 -9.70
N PHE A 65 9.63 -10.64 -10.83
CA PHE A 65 8.52 -9.69 -10.86
C PHE A 65 7.21 -10.34 -11.33
N SER A 66 6.13 -10.09 -10.59
CA SER A 66 4.78 -10.45 -11.00
C SER A 66 3.74 -9.44 -10.51
N TYR A 67 2.56 -9.45 -11.12
CA TYR A 67 1.41 -8.67 -10.67
C TYR A 67 0.16 -9.51 -10.83
N THR A 68 -0.77 -9.38 -9.90
CA THR A 68 -1.98 -10.20 -9.85
C THR A 68 -3.10 -9.51 -9.07
N THR A 69 -4.34 -9.92 -9.30
CA THR A 69 -5.50 -9.56 -8.48
C THR A 69 -5.90 -10.69 -7.52
N ASP A 70 -5.22 -11.84 -7.59
CA ASP A 70 -5.43 -12.99 -6.71
C ASP A 70 -4.65 -12.83 -5.39
N PRO A 71 -5.33 -12.77 -4.22
CA PRO A 71 -4.65 -12.59 -2.95
C PRO A 71 -3.67 -13.72 -2.62
N GLN A 72 -3.98 -14.97 -2.96
CA GLN A 72 -3.08 -16.08 -2.64
C GLN A 72 -1.74 -15.94 -3.40
N ALA A 73 -1.78 -15.69 -4.69
CA ALA A 73 -0.58 -15.48 -5.51
C ALA A 73 0.26 -14.28 -5.03
N ALA A 74 -0.41 -13.18 -4.65
CA ALA A 74 0.26 -11.97 -4.19
C ALA A 74 0.93 -12.10 -2.81
N PHE A 75 0.25 -12.71 -1.84
CA PHE A 75 0.66 -12.71 -0.44
C PHE A 75 1.38 -14.00 0.01
N THR A 76 1.48 -15.00 -0.85
CA THR A 76 2.30 -16.19 -0.57
C THR A 76 3.78 -15.85 -0.67
N ASP A 77 4.60 -16.33 0.28
CA ASP A 77 6.05 -16.18 0.28
C ASP A 77 6.51 -14.71 0.19
N VAL A 78 6.06 -13.88 1.13
CA VAL A 78 6.50 -12.48 1.26
C VAL A 78 7.12 -12.24 2.64
N ASP A 79 8.20 -11.47 2.69
CA ASP A 79 8.78 -10.98 3.95
C ASP A 79 8.13 -9.66 4.37
N PHE A 80 7.72 -8.82 3.39
CA PHE A 80 7.10 -7.52 3.64
C PHE A 80 5.92 -7.23 2.73
N VAL A 81 4.90 -6.59 3.29
CA VAL A 81 3.79 -5.97 2.57
C VAL A 81 3.96 -4.44 2.66
N MET A 82 4.19 -3.77 1.53
CA MET A 82 4.17 -2.32 1.47
C MET A 82 2.79 -1.86 0.97
N ALA A 83 2.00 -1.22 1.83
CA ALA A 83 0.62 -0.91 1.52
C ALA A 83 0.37 0.59 1.38
N HIS A 84 -0.26 0.98 0.28
CA HIS A 84 -0.68 2.36 0.01
C HIS A 84 -1.96 2.37 -0.84
N ILE A 85 -2.92 1.52 -0.46
CA ILE A 85 -4.26 1.51 -1.03
C ILE A 85 -5.00 2.83 -0.74
N ARG A 86 -5.88 3.23 -1.67
CA ARG A 86 -6.82 4.35 -1.51
C ARG A 86 -8.23 3.86 -1.82
N VAL A 87 -8.95 3.43 -0.78
CA VAL A 87 -10.32 2.94 -0.93
C VAL A 87 -11.25 4.08 -1.40
N GLY A 88 -11.94 3.85 -2.51
CA GLY A 88 -12.75 4.87 -3.18
C GLY A 88 -11.99 5.77 -4.17
N LYS A 89 -10.68 5.57 -4.32
CA LYS A 89 -9.81 6.27 -5.30
C LYS A 89 -9.96 7.81 -5.19
N TYR A 90 -9.57 8.54 -6.24
CA TYR A 90 -9.72 10.00 -6.28
C TYR A 90 -11.16 10.51 -6.36
N PRO A 91 -12.13 9.82 -7.01
CA PRO A 91 -13.52 10.26 -7.02
C PRO A 91 -14.13 10.40 -5.61
N MET A 92 -13.80 9.49 -4.69
CA MET A 92 -14.26 9.64 -3.30
C MET A 92 -13.50 10.73 -2.54
N ARG A 93 -12.19 10.89 -2.79
CA ARG A 93 -11.43 12.00 -2.21
C ARG A 93 -12.03 13.36 -2.61
N GLU A 94 -12.42 13.50 -3.87
CA GLU A 94 -13.10 14.71 -4.34
C GLU A 94 -14.37 15.00 -3.55
N GLN A 95 -15.14 13.97 -3.18
CA GLN A 95 -16.32 14.12 -2.33
C GLN A 95 -15.95 14.45 -0.88
N ASP A 96 -14.93 13.80 -0.33
CA ASP A 96 -14.43 14.06 1.03
C ASP A 96 -14.00 15.52 1.21
N GLU A 97 -13.47 16.14 0.16
CA GLU A 97 -13.07 17.54 0.16
C GLU A 97 -14.26 18.47 -0.15
N LYS A 98 -15.05 18.19 -1.20
CA LYS A 98 -16.09 19.11 -1.67
C LYS A 98 -17.35 19.12 -0.82
N ILE A 99 -17.74 18.02 -0.17
CA ILE A 99 -18.96 17.98 0.65
C ILE A 99 -18.80 18.88 1.88
N PRO A 100 -17.76 18.74 2.73
CA PRO A 100 -17.59 19.61 3.90
C PRO A 100 -17.45 21.09 3.51
N LEU A 101 -16.76 21.38 2.41
CA LEU A 101 -16.58 22.76 1.91
C LEU A 101 -17.92 23.43 1.56
N ARG A 102 -18.90 22.69 1.01
CA ARG A 102 -20.25 23.24 0.74
C ARG A 102 -21.01 23.62 2.02
N HIS A 103 -20.60 23.09 3.16
CA HIS A 103 -21.18 23.38 4.47
C HIS A 103 -20.33 24.36 5.29
N GLY A 104 -19.32 25.00 4.69
CA GLY A 104 -18.44 25.95 5.40
C GLY A 104 -17.49 25.28 6.40
N VAL A 105 -17.23 23.98 6.23
CA VAL A 105 -16.31 23.20 7.07
C VAL A 105 -15.09 22.78 6.25
N LEU A 106 -13.94 22.59 6.91
CA LEU A 106 -12.72 22.10 6.26
C LEU A 106 -12.96 20.77 5.54
N GLY A 107 -12.73 20.75 4.23
CA GLY A 107 -12.63 19.54 3.43
C GLY A 107 -11.17 19.23 3.13
N GLN A 108 -10.65 18.15 3.70
CA GLN A 108 -9.26 17.72 3.53
C GLN A 108 -9.19 16.19 3.63
N GLU A 109 -8.19 15.60 2.98
CA GLU A 109 -8.03 14.15 2.81
C GLU A 109 -7.99 13.34 4.13
N THR A 110 -7.28 13.81 5.15
CA THR A 110 -6.95 13.08 6.38
C THR A 110 -7.42 13.77 7.66
N CYS A 111 -7.88 15.02 7.56
CA CYS A 111 -8.35 15.86 8.65
C CYS A 111 -9.81 16.28 8.43
N GLY A 112 -10.51 16.58 9.53
CA GLY A 112 -11.91 17.01 9.47
C GLY A 112 -12.87 15.91 8.99
N PRO A 113 -14.09 16.28 8.54
CA PRO A 113 -15.09 15.30 8.11
C PRO A 113 -14.65 14.46 6.91
N GLY A 114 -13.86 15.03 5.99
CA GLY A 114 -13.28 14.31 4.86
C GLY A 114 -12.34 13.20 5.30
N GLY A 115 -11.43 13.51 6.24
CA GLY A 115 -10.57 12.53 6.88
C GLY A 115 -11.34 11.41 7.58
N ILE A 116 -12.40 11.73 8.31
CA ILE A 116 -13.24 10.71 8.95
C ILE A 116 -13.90 9.81 7.90
N ALA A 117 -14.50 10.37 6.86
CA ALA A 117 -15.14 9.61 5.78
C ALA A 117 -14.14 8.70 5.06
N TYR A 118 -12.93 9.19 4.79
CA TYR A 118 -11.86 8.36 4.22
C TYR A 118 -11.45 7.23 5.18
N GLY A 119 -11.29 7.54 6.47
CA GLY A 119 -10.99 6.55 7.50
C GLY A 119 -12.00 5.41 7.56
N MET A 120 -13.30 5.74 7.50
CA MET A 120 -14.36 4.73 7.47
C MET A 120 -14.25 3.78 6.27
N ARG A 121 -13.78 4.25 5.12
CA ARG A 121 -13.54 3.39 3.95
C ARG A 121 -12.24 2.59 4.07
N SER A 122 -11.20 3.19 4.63
CA SER A 122 -9.86 2.58 4.71
C SER A 122 -9.77 1.41 5.69
N ILE A 123 -10.53 1.43 6.80
CA ILE A 123 -10.48 0.38 7.82
C ILE A 123 -10.68 -1.01 7.20
N GLY A 124 -11.75 -1.19 6.42
CA GLY A 124 -12.05 -2.49 5.80
C GLY A 124 -10.94 -2.96 4.86
N GLY A 125 -10.48 -2.07 3.97
CA GLY A 125 -9.42 -2.40 3.01
C GLY A 125 -8.10 -2.76 3.67
N VAL A 126 -7.69 -2.06 4.73
CA VAL A 126 -6.43 -2.37 5.43
C VAL A 126 -6.53 -3.69 6.20
N LEU A 127 -7.65 -3.95 6.88
CA LEU A 127 -7.87 -5.21 7.59
C LEU A 127 -7.88 -6.41 6.63
N GLU A 128 -8.45 -6.25 5.44
CA GLU A 128 -8.42 -7.27 4.40
C GLU A 128 -6.98 -7.63 3.99
N LEU A 129 -6.10 -6.64 3.81
CA LEU A 129 -4.68 -6.89 3.51
C LEU A 129 -3.94 -7.57 4.66
N VAL A 130 -4.24 -7.19 5.91
CA VAL A 130 -3.70 -7.86 7.11
C VAL A 130 -4.12 -9.33 7.10
N ASP A 131 -5.39 -9.62 6.83
CA ASP A 131 -5.92 -10.99 6.83
C ASP A 131 -5.28 -11.85 5.72
N TYR A 132 -5.07 -11.28 4.51
CA TYR A 132 -4.32 -11.96 3.45
C TYR A 132 -2.87 -12.21 3.83
N MET A 133 -2.20 -11.22 4.42
CA MET A 133 -0.82 -11.36 4.89
C MET A 133 -0.70 -12.47 5.94
N GLU A 134 -1.54 -12.46 6.98
CA GLU A 134 -1.49 -13.47 8.04
C GLU A 134 -1.81 -14.87 7.52
N LYS A 135 -2.73 -14.99 6.55
CA LYS A 135 -3.12 -16.27 5.96
C LYS A 135 -2.01 -16.90 5.10
N TYR A 136 -1.34 -16.10 4.28
CA TYR A 136 -0.42 -16.61 3.25
C TYR A 136 1.07 -16.43 3.60
N SER A 137 1.39 -15.50 4.50
CA SER A 137 2.74 -15.22 5.01
C SER A 137 2.72 -14.72 6.47
N PRO A 138 2.40 -15.59 7.45
CA PRO A 138 2.18 -15.19 8.87
C PRO A 138 3.40 -14.56 9.56
N ASN A 139 4.59 -14.65 8.95
CA ASN A 139 5.81 -14.05 9.47
C ASN A 139 6.15 -12.69 8.86
N ALA A 140 5.43 -12.27 7.82
CA ALA A 140 5.65 -11.00 7.15
C ALA A 140 5.31 -9.81 8.04
N TRP A 141 5.88 -8.66 7.68
CA TRP A 141 5.52 -7.37 8.26
C TRP A 141 4.82 -6.49 7.24
N MET A 142 3.73 -5.84 7.65
CA MET A 142 3.05 -4.83 6.86
C MET A 142 3.56 -3.44 7.24
N LEU A 143 4.14 -2.74 6.27
CA LEU A 143 4.46 -1.31 6.34
C LEU A 143 3.30 -0.55 5.68
N ASN A 144 2.39 -0.05 6.51
CA ASN A 144 1.17 0.61 6.05
C ASN A 144 1.34 2.12 5.94
N TYR A 145 1.24 2.61 4.71
CA TYR A 145 1.17 4.01 4.34
C TYR A 145 -0.26 4.44 3.95
N SER A 146 -1.24 3.52 3.98
CA SER A 146 -2.64 3.85 3.68
C SER A 146 -3.24 4.73 4.76
N ASN A 147 -3.78 5.85 4.30
CA ASN A 147 -4.37 6.89 5.13
C ASN A 147 -5.87 6.65 5.41
N PRO A 148 -6.43 7.37 6.40
CA PRO A 148 -5.75 8.21 7.40
C PRO A 148 -5.07 7.35 8.46
N ALA A 149 -3.75 7.49 8.59
CA ALA A 149 -2.92 6.59 9.40
C ALA A 149 -3.37 6.51 10.87
N ALA A 150 -3.84 7.62 11.46
CA ALA A 150 -4.32 7.65 12.84
C ALA A 150 -5.58 6.80 13.06
N ILE A 151 -6.58 6.90 12.19
CA ILE A 151 -7.84 6.14 12.29
C ILE A 151 -7.57 4.66 12.01
N VAL A 152 -6.77 4.37 10.98
CA VAL A 152 -6.40 3.00 10.62
C VAL A 152 -5.60 2.34 11.75
N ALA A 153 -4.65 3.04 12.35
CA ALA A 153 -3.86 2.53 13.47
C ALA A 153 -4.73 2.18 14.67
N GLU A 154 -5.70 3.01 15.02
CA GLU A 154 -6.65 2.71 16.10
C GLU A 154 -7.52 1.49 15.77
N ALA A 155 -7.98 1.37 14.53
CA ALA A 155 -8.73 0.20 14.08
C ALA A 155 -7.88 -1.08 14.17
N THR A 156 -6.63 -1.07 13.71
CA THR A 156 -5.76 -2.23 13.80
C THR A 156 -5.39 -2.57 15.24
N ARG A 157 -5.15 -1.56 16.10
CA ARG A 157 -4.90 -1.76 17.53
C ARG A 157 -6.06 -2.49 18.21
N ARG A 158 -7.31 -2.18 17.85
CA ARG A 158 -8.50 -2.80 18.45
C ARG A 158 -8.91 -4.13 17.82
N LEU A 159 -8.83 -4.24 16.50
CA LEU A 159 -9.41 -5.34 15.72
C LEU A 159 -8.38 -6.40 15.33
N ARG A 160 -7.08 -6.06 15.31
CA ARG A 160 -5.94 -6.94 15.01
C ARG A 160 -4.76 -6.64 15.95
N PRO A 161 -4.94 -6.77 17.28
CA PRO A 161 -3.96 -6.31 18.28
C PRO A 161 -2.59 -6.98 18.19
N ASN A 162 -2.51 -8.17 17.58
CA ASN A 162 -1.28 -8.96 17.44
C ASN A 162 -0.71 -8.93 16.02
N ALA A 163 -1.34 -8.24 15.09
CA ALA A 163 -0.88 -8.19 13.71
C ALA A 163 0.47 -7.47 13.61
N LYS A 164 1.35 -7.99 12.77
CA LYS A 164 2.66 -7.40 12.44
C LYS A 164 2.51 -6.25 11.46
N ILE A 165 1.85 -5.17 11.89
CA ILE A 165 1.61 -3.97 11.11
C ILE A 165 2.23 -2.74 11.77
N LEU A 166 2.91 -1.92 10.96
CA LEU A 166 3.39 -0.60 11.33
C LEU A 166 2.69 0.45 10.46
N ASN A 167 1.93 1.33 11.10
CA ASN A 167 1.30 2.48 10.44
C ASN A 167 2.28 3.66 10.46
N ILE A 168 2.63 4.20 9.29
CA ILE A 168 3.68 5.21 9.12
C ILE A 168 3.21 6.42 8.31
N CYS A 169 3.93 7.53 8.42
CA CYS A 169 3.67 8.78 7.71
C CYS A 169 5.01 9.49 7.40
N ASP A 170 5.11 10.12 6.24
CA ASP A 170 6.31 10.83 5.76
C ASP A 170 6.37 12.29 6.21
N MET A 171 5.25 12.89 6.63
CA MET A 171 5.18 14.30 7.03
C MET A 171 6.28 14.71 8.03
N PRO A 172 6.64 13.89 9.05
CA PRO A 172 7.72 14.24 9.98
C PRO A 172 9.15 14.16 9.40
N ILE A 173 9.36 13.46 8.28
CA ILE A 173 10.71 13.14 7.75
C ILE A 173 11.34 14.33 7.02
N GLY A 174 10.55 15.33 6.62
CA GLY A 174 10.99 16.51 5.86
C GLY A 174 11.47 17.71 6.68
N HIS A 175 11.74 17.54 7.98
CA HIS A 175 12.14 18.60 8.91
C HIS A 175 13.47 18.30 9.60
#